data_AF-A0A7Y4NW05-F1
#
_entry.id   AF-A0A7Y4NW05-F1
#
_cell.length_a   1.000
_cell.length_b   1.000
_cell.length_c   1.000
_cell.angle_alpha   90.00
_cell.angle_beta   90.00
_cell.angle_gamma   90.00
#
_symmetry.space_group_name_H-M   'P 1'
#
loop_
_entity.id
_entity.type
_entity.pdbx_description
1 polymer ?
#
loop_
_entity_poly.entity_id
_entity_poly.type
_entity_poly.pdbx_seq_one_letter_code
_entity_poly.pdbx_strand_id
1 'polypeptide(L)'
;PAPLPASASIPASGARPLAVVAAAPAPSPGPAPLAIAVPAPAPLAVVAAAPAPASGPTPAVAPKPKPDPAEKAKARAERKAAQDDDETTRVGVDPLSVDQLVELKIAGVTPEVVDRISAMGYAPTVETLVDFQHAGITPEYVKAMTDRFGRSLPADQLVDMKHLGVTPEWLGQMAALGFAKEDPEDLLGAKALNIDAAWLNDLKAAGFGNLKLDEAVELRAVGVDSSYLRELEAAGVKPATVDELVRLRTGGVDAEFIRRMQKPRK
;
A
#
# COMPACT_ATOMS: atom_id res chain seq x y z
N PRO A 1 47.32 -25.47 -51.33
CA PRO A 1 47.24 -23.99 -51.29
C PRO A 1 46.32 -23.51 -50.15
N ALA A 2 46.89 -23.39 -48.96
CA ALA A 2 46.50 -22.34 -48.01
C ALA A 2 47.37 -21.11 -48.37
N PRO A 3 46.95 -19.85 -48.12
CA PRO A 3 46.87 -19.35 -46.74
C PRO A 3 45.76 -18.30 -46.46
N LEU A 4 45.49 -18.06 -45.18
CA LEU A 4 44.95 -16.80 -44.68
C LEU A 4 45.99 -15.68 -44.90
N PRO A 5 45.58 -14.43 -45.18
CA PRO A 5 45.95 -13.32 -44.28
C PRO A 5 44.81 -12.27 -44.19
N ALA A 6 44.45 -11.74 -43.02
CA ALA A 6 45.11 -10.68 -42.23
C ALA A 6 44.43 -9.31 -42.39
N SER A 7 44.13 -8.74 -41.22
CA SER A 7 44.32 -7.34 -40.81
C SER A 7 43.99 -6.16 -41.73
N ALA A 8 43.27 -5.24 -41.08
CA ALA A 8 43.50 -3.79 -41.09
C ALA A 8 43.02 -2.97 -42.32
N SER A 9 42.06 -2.09 -42.08
CA SER A 9 42.34 -0.64 -42.11
C SER A 9 41.12 0.19 -41.76
N ILE A 10 41.24 0.90 -40.64
CA ILE A 10 40.66 2.23 -40.47
C ILE A 10 41.49 3.19 -41.35
N PRO A 11 40.84 4.19 -41.96
CA PRO A 11 41.26 5.57 -41.71
C PRO A 11 40.00 6.38 -41.31
N ALA A 12 39.93 7.04 -40.14
CA ALA A 12 40.64 8.26 -39.78
C ALA A 12 40.57 9.33 -40.87
N SER A 13 39.77 10.38 -40.65
CA SER A 13 40.27 11.76 -40.56
C SER A 13 39.20 12.79 -40.94
N GLY A 14 39.17 13.86 -40.16
CA GLY A 14 38.66 15.17 -40.56
C GLY A 14 37.34 15.54 -39.89
N ALA A 15 37.22 16.61 -39.13
CA ALA A 15 38.17 17.61 -38.70
C ALA A 15 37.47 18.38 -37.57
N ARG A 16 38.21 18.70 -36.50
CA ARG A 16 37.92 19.93 -35.75
C ARG A 16 38.48 21.08 -36.60
N PRO A 17 37.88 22.27 -36.56
CA PRO A 17 38.56 23.29 -35.76
C PRO A 17 37.65 24.26 -34.99
N LEU A 18 38.21 24.73 -33.87
CA LEU A 18 38.24 26.12 -33.38
C LEU A 18 36.90 26.86 -33.25
N ALA A 19 36.40 27.04 -32.02
CA ALA A 19 36.74 28.18 -31.16
C ALA A 19 36.41 29.53 -31.81
N VAL A 20 35.25 30.09 -31.45
CA VAL A 20 35.07 31.54 -31.39
C VAL A 20 34.69 31.91 -29.96
N VAL A 21 35.41 32.91 -29.46
CA VAL A 21 35.34 33.52 -28.15
C VAL A 21 34.30 34.65 -28.17
N ALA A 22 33.80 35.00 -26.97
CA ALA A 22 33.11 36.22 -26.57
C ALA A 22 31.59 36.30 -26.80
N ALA A 23 30.82 36.29 -25.71
CA ALA A 23 30.38 37.55 -25.08
C ALA A 23 29.34 37.28 -23.96
N ALA A 24 29.74 37.51 -22.71
CA ALA A 24 28.88 38.01 -21.63
C ALA A 24 29.33 39.47 -21.39
N PRO A 25 28.50 40.44 -20.95
CA PRO A 25 27.61 40.30 -19.78
C PRO A 25 26.27 41.09 -19.82
N ALA A 26 25.57 41.02 -18.69
CA ALA A 26 24.68 42.05 -18.09
C ALA A 26 23.14 41.95 -18.31
N PRO A 27 22.34 42.48 -17.34
CA PRO A 27 21.15 41.84 -16.80
C PRO A 27 19.86 42.64 -17.05
N SER A 28 18.69 42.08 -16.69
CA SER A 28 17.45 42.85 -16.62
C SER A 28 16.51 42.35 -15.51
N PRO A 29 15.69 43.24 -14.93
CA PRO A 29 15.36 43.24 -13.51
C PRO A 29 13.98 42.64 -13.20
N GLY A 30 13.83 42.10 -11.98
CA GLY A 30 12.54 41.78 -11.41
C GLY A 30 11.86 43.01 -10.78
N PRO A 31 10.53 42.96 -10.54
CA PRO A 31 9.87 43.81 -9.57
C PRO A 31 9.65 43.04 -8.25
N ALA A 32 10.11 43.65 -7.17
CA ALA A 32 9.95 43.21 -5.79
C ALA A 32 8.50 43.34 -5.29
N PRO A 33 8.04 42.49 -4.35
CA PRO A 33 6.95 42.85 -3.45
C PRO A 33 7.48 43.80 -2.37
N LEU A 34 6.79 44.94 -2.20
CA LEU A 34 7.06 45.92 -1.14
C LEU A 34 6.73 45.30 0.22
N ALA A 35 7.79 44.95 0.96
CA ALA A 35 7.74 44.78 2.40
C ALA A 35 7.66 46.15 3.06
N ILE A 36 6.60 46.38 3.85
CA ILE A 36 6.57 47.49 4.81
C ILE A 36 6.93 46.88 6.17
N ALA A 37 8.16 47.16 6.59
CA ALA A 37 8.61 47.00 7.96
C ALA A 37 8.75 48.39 8.62
N VAL A 38 9.02 48.38 9.93
CA VAL A 38 9.61 49.45 10.77
C VAL A 38 8.56 50.26 11.58
N PRO A 39 8.82 50.70 12.85
CA PRO A 39 9.77 50.27 13.90
C PRO A 39 9.16 50.11 15.32
N ALA A 40 9.95 49.56 16.27
CA ALA A 40 9.91 49.89 17.71
C ALA A 40 11.21 50.69 18.05
N PRO A 41 11.30 51.59 19.07
CA PRO A 41 11.26 51.23 20.51
C PRO A 41 10.69 52.31 21.52
N ALA A 42 10.68 51.95 22.81
CA ALA A 42 10.17 52.57 24.09
C ALA A 42 10.75 53.98 24.48
N PRO A 43 10.49 54.65 25.65
CA PRO A 43 9.91 54.21 26.97
C PRO A 43 9.05 55.22 27.80
N LEU A 44 8.58 54.78 28.99
CA LEU A 44 8.47 55.47 30.32
C LEU A 44 7.14 55.31 31.10
N ALA A 45 7.30 55.27 32.43
CA ALA A 45 6.42 54.78 33.49
C ALA A 45 5.31 55.74 33.95
N VAL A 46 4.29 55.25 34.69
CA VAL A 46 3.87 55.73 36.05
C VAL A 46 2.54 55.10 36.56
N VAL A 47 2.62 54.55 37.79
CA VAL A 47 1.67 54.56 38.95
C VAL A 47 0.37 53.71 38.99
N ALA A 48 0.43 52.79 39.96
CA ALA A 48 -0.56 52.21 40.89
C ALA A 48 -2.05 52.60 40.90
N ALA A 49 -2.93 51.60 41.10
CA ALA A 49 -3.97 51.57 42.15
C ALA A 49 -4.66 50.18 42.27
N ALA A 50 -5.11 49.86 43.48
CA ALA A 50 -5.50 48.55 44.03
C ALA A 50 -6.99 48.11 43.75
N PRO A 51 -7.46 46.93 44.25
CA PRO A 51 -8.65 46.18 43.77
C PRO A 51 -9.91 46.26 44.67
N ALA A 52 -11.04 45.67 44.19
CA ALA A 52 -12.18 44.98 44.88
C ALA A 52 -13.58 45.35 44.28
N PRO A 53 -14.72 44.65 44.57
CA PRO A 53 -14.97 43.41 45.32
C PRO A 53 -15.91 42.36 44.64
N ALA A 54 -16.03 41.21 45.31
CA ALA A 54 -16.88 40.05 45.02
C ALA A 54 -18.40 40.29 45.16
N SER A 55 -19.20 39.51 44.42
CA SER A 55 -20.65 39.36 44.62
C SER A 55 -20.97 37.99 45.23
N GLY A 56 -21.72 38.02 46.33
CA GLY A 56 -22.31 36.87 47.02
C GLY A 56 -23.62 36.35 46.39
N PRO A 57 -24.35 35.44 47.09
CA PRO A 57 -25.02 34.30 46.47
C PRO A 57 -26.56 34.39 46.41
N THR A 58 -27.19 33.62 45.51
CA THR A 58 -28.61 33.19 45.54
C THR A 58 -28.75 31.82 44.83
N PRO A 59 -29.88 31.09 44.89
CA PRO A 59 -30.17 30.07 45.90
C PRO A 59 -30.26 28.64 45.33
N ALA A 60 -30.10 27.65 46.22
CA ALA A 60 -30.11 26.23 45.92
C ALA A 60 -31.45 25.71 45.36
N VAL A 61 -31.41 25.11 44.16
CA VAL A 61 -32.42 24.17 43.68
C VAL A 61 -31.92 22.76 43.98
N ALA A 62 -32.71 21.99 44.73
CA ALA A 62 -32.41 20.62 45.10
C ALA A 62 -32.23 19.73 43.84
N PRO A 63 -31.21 18.85 43.80
CA PRO A 63 -30.99 17.96 42.66
C PRO A 63 -31.97 16.77 42.70
N LYS A 64 -32.71 16.55 41.60
CA LYS A 64 -33.33 15.25 41.32
C LYS A 64 -32.23 14.19 41.15
N PRO A 65 -32.47 12.92 41.56
CA PRO A 65 -31.43 11.90 41.65
C PRO A 65 -30.80 11.66 40.29
N LYS A 66 -29.46 11.64 40.26
CA LYS A 66 -28.68 11.24 39.08
C LYS A 66 -29.03 9.78 38.77
N PRO A 67 -29.26 9.40 37.50
CA PRO A 67 -29.42 7.99 37.16
C PRO A 67 -28.16 7.24 37.60
N ASP A 68 -28.35 6.13 38.30
CA ASP A 68 -27.31 5.35 38.94
C ASP A 68 -26.18 5.02 37.94
N PRO A 69 -24.91 4.98 38.37
CA PRO A 69 -23.79 4.50 37.55
C PRO A 69 -24.05 3.10 36.95
N ALA A 70 -24.91 2.30 37.61
CA ALA A 70 -25.37 1.01 37.13
C ALA A 70 -26.31 1.10 35.91
N GLU A 71 -27.11 2.16 35.77
CA GLU A 71 -28.01 2.38 34.65
C GLU A 71 -27.27 2.90 33.41
N LYS A 72 -26.25 3.76 33.61
CA LYS A 72 -25.34 4.17 32.52
C LYS A 72 -24.41 3.03 32.08
N ALA A 73 -24.01 2.16 33.01
CA ALA A 73 -23.27 0.95 32.68
C ALA A 73 -24.13 -0.06 31.92
N LYS A 74 -25.42 -0.22 32.30
CA LYS A 74 -26.39 -1.02 31.53
C LYS A 74 -26.68 -0.41 30.16
N ALA A 75 -26.97 0.89 30.05
CA ALA A 75 -27.19 1.53 28.75
C ALA A 75 -25.94 1.53 27.84
N ARG A 76 -24.73 1.57 28.41
CA ARG A 76 -23.47 1.41 27.66
C ARG A 76 -23.19 -0.04 27.30
N ALA A 77 -23.59 -1.00 28.15
CA ALA A 77 -23.51 -2.43 27.87
C ALA A 77 -24.59 -2.88 26.86
N GLU A 78 -25.77 -2.27 26.87
CA GLU A 78 -26.86 -2.48 25.90
C GLU A 78 -26.55 -1.78 24.57
N ARG A 79 -25.88 -0.61 24.58
CA ARG A 79 -25.32 -0.03 23.36
C ARG A 79 -24.14 -0.82 22.81
N LYS A 80 -23.31 -1.41 23.68
CA LYS A 80 -22.23 -2.30 23.23
C LYS A 80 -22.78 -3.64 22.74
N ALA A 81 -23.80 -4.19 23.39
CA ALA A 81 -24.52 -5.37 22.91
C ALA A 81 -25.18 -5.06 21.55
N ALA A 82 -25.89 -3.95 21.41
CA ALA A 82 -26.47 -3.49 20.15
C ALA A 82 -25.43 -3.17 19.06
N GLN A 83 -24.19 -2.88 19.44
CA GLN A 83 -23.08 -2.63 18.51
C GLN A 83 -22.32 -3.92 18.16
N ASP A 84 -22.41 -4.97 18.99
CA ASP A 84 -22.01 -6.35 18.69
C ASP A 84 -23.12 -7.11 17.92
N ASP A 85 -24.38 -6.66 17.97
CA ASP A 85 -25.52 -7.26 17.25
C ASP A 85 -25.48 -6.94 15.74
N ASP A 86 -24.81 -5.86 15.32
CA ASP A 86 -24.70 -5.47 13.89
C ASP A 86 -23.86 -6.48 13.07
N GLU A 87 -22.80 -7.03 13.68
CA GLU A 87 -21.87 -7.98 13.04
C GLU A 87 -22.51 -9.38 12.85
N THR A 88 -23.49 -9.74 13.68
CA THR A 88 -24.14 -11.07 13.66
C THR A 88 -25.57 -11.06 13.10
N THR A 89 -26.15 -9.90 12.81
CA THR A 89 -27.52 -9.79 12.28
C THR A 89 -27.59 -10.47 10.90
N ARG A 90 -28.23 -11.65 10.85
CA ARG A 90 -28.44 -12.37 9.59
C ARG A 90 -29.73 -11.89 8.93
N VAL A 91 -29.61 -11.50 7.67
CA VAL A 91 -30.75 -11.07 6.85
C VAL A 91 -31.73 -12.24 6.70
N GLY A 92 -32.95 -12.07 7.22
CA GLY A 92 -34.05 -13.04 7.12
C GLY A 92 -34.33 -13.88 8.37
N VAL A 93 -33.51 -13.76 9.42
CA VAL A 93 -33.74 -14.43 10.72
C VAL A 93 -33.81 -13.44 11.87
N ASP A 94 -32.98 -12.41 11.86
CA ASP A 94 -32.95 -11.38 12.91
C ASP A 94 -33.75 -10.13 12.49
N PRO A 95 -34.36 -9.41 13.45
CA PRO A 95 -35.06 -8.17 13.15
C PRO A 95 -34.05 -7.10 12.70
N LEU A 96 -34.10 -6.76 11.41
CA LEU A 96 -33.26 -5.71 10.83
C LEU A 96 -33.66 -4.34 11.38
N SER A 97 -32.65 -3.56 11.79
CA SER A 97 -32.84 -2.17 12.17
C SER A 97 -33.09 -1.29 10.94
N VAL A 98 -33.65 -0.09 11.16
CA VAL A 98 -33.89 0.88 10.07
C VAL A 98 -32.56 1.29 9.43
N ASP A 99 -31.52 1.50 10.24
CA ASP A 99 -30.18 1.85 9.78
C ASP A 99 -29.58 0.74 8.90
N GLN A 100 -29.73 -0.53 9.28
CA GLN A 100 -29.29 -1.68 8.47
C GLN A 100 -30.05 -1.78 7.14
N LEU A 101 -31.36 -1.56 7.14
CA LEU A 101 -32.17 -1.52 5.91
C LEU A 101 -31.72 -0.40 4.97
N VAL A 102 -31.38 0.76 5.53
CA VAL A 102 -30.82 1.89 4.77
C VAL A 102 -29.45 1.54 4.23
N GLU A 103 -28.57 0.93 5.02
CA GLU A 103 -27.24 0.50 4.60
C GLU A 103 -27.29 -0.51 3.46
N LEU A 104 -28.09 -1.57 3.59
CA LEU A 104 -28.33 -2.55 2.53
C LEU A 104 -28.85 -1.88 1.25
N LYS A 105 -29.73 -0.88 1.37
CA LYS A 105 -30.26 -0.13 0.23
C LYS A 105 -29.20 0.75 -0.43
N ILE A 106 -28.34 1.39 0.34
CA ILE A 106 -27.24 2.22 -0.16
C ILE A 106 -26.19 1.36 -0.86
N ALA A 107 -25.83 0.22 -0.26
CA ALA A 107 -24.93 -0.75 -0.85
C ALA A 107 -25.52 -1.44 -2.09
N GLY A 108 -26.84 -1.34 -2.29
CA GLY A 108 -27.52 -1.94 -3.44
C GLY A 108 -27.75 -3.45 -3.29
N VAL A 109 -27.76 -3.96 -2.07
CA VAL A 109 -28.02 -5.37 -1.77
C VAL A 109 -29.48 -5.69 -2.10
N THR A 110 -29.70 -6.56 -3.09
CA THR A 110 -31.02 -7.11 -3.43
C THR A 110 -31.23 -8.46 -2.76
N PRO A 111 -32.48 -8.96 -2.62
CA PRO A 111 -32.74 -10.32 -2.17
C PRO A 111 -32.03 -11.39 -3.02
N GLU A 112 -31.74 -11.09 -4.30
CA GLU A 112 -30.95 -11.98 -5.17
C GLU A 112 -29.49 -12.09 -4.71
N VAL A 113 -28.92 -11.02 -4.15
CA VAL A 113 -27.57 -11.04 -3.56
C VAL A 113 -27.57 -11.89 -2.29
N VAL A 114 -28.62 -11.77 -1.45
CA VAL A 114 -28.80 -12.61 -0.26
C VAL A 114 -28.86 -14.09 -0.62
N ASP A 115 -29.67 -14.44 -1.63
CA ASP A 115 -29.78 -15.81 -2.14
C ASP A 115 -28.44 -16.30 -2.69
N ARG A 116 -27.74 -15.46 -3.48
CA ARG A 116 -26.42 -15.77 -4.03
C ARG A 116 -25.39 -16.06 -2.94
N ILE A 117 -25.28 -15.21 -1.91
CA ILE A 117 -24.33 -15.39 -0.82
C ILE A 117 -24.66 -16.66 -0.01
N SER A 118 -25.95 -16.88 0.26
CA SER A 118 -26.43 -18.09 0.93
C SER A 118 -26.15 -19.36 0.10
N ALA A 119 -26.35 -19.30 -1.22
CA ALA A 119 -26.09 -20.40 -2.15
C ALA A 119 -24.59 -20.73 -2.28
N MET A 120 -23.72 -19.76 -2.02
CA MET A 120 -22.27 -19.97 -1.91
C MET A 120 -21.85 -20.58 -0.56
N GLY A 121 -22.79 -20.75 0.38
CA GLY A 121 -22.54 -21.32 1.71
C GLY A 121 -22.03 -20.32 2.75
N TYR A 122 -22.11 -19.02 2.46
CA TYR A 122 -21.77 -17.95 3.41
C TYR A 122 -23.00 -17.50 4.19
N ALA A 123 -22.78 -17.05 5.42
CA ALA A 123 -23.83 -16.44 6.21
C ALA A 123 -24.19 -15.07 5.58
N PRO A 124 -25.47 -14.82 5.23
CA PRO A 124 -25.91 -13.52 4.72
C PRO A 124 -26.05 -12.52 5.89
N THR A 125 -24.95 -12.18 6.54
CA THR A 125 -24.92 -11.06 7.49
C THR A 125 -24.94 -9.74 6.73
N VAL A 126 -25.41 -8.67 7.38
CA VAL A 126 -25.45 -7.33 6.78
C VAL A 126 -24.06 -6.94 6.28
N GLU A 127 -23.04 -7.08 7.13
CA GLU A 127 -21.64 -6.83 6.81
C GLU A 127 -21.17 -7.62 5.57
N THR A 128 -21.29 -8.95 5.58
CA THR A 128 -20.86 -9.78 4.45
C THR A 128 -21.56 -9.41 3.14
N LEU A 129 -22.84 -9.06 3.19
CA LEU A 129 -23.60 -8.63 2.00
C LEU A 129 -23.07 -7.31 1.44
N VAL A 130 -22.83 -6.34 2.31
CA VAL A 130 -22.31 -5.01 1.94
C VAL A 130 -20.89 -5.15 1.40
N ASP A 131 -20.01 -5.89 2.07
CA ASP A 131 -18.62 -6.07 1.66
C ASP A 131 -18.50 -6.85 0.35
N PHE A 132 -19.25 -7.94 0.16
CA PHE A 132 -19.25 -8.67 -1.11
C PHE A 132 -19.76 -7.79 -2.26
N GLN A 133 -20.74 -6.93 -1.99
CA GLN A 133 -21.30 -6.03 -2.98
C GLN A 133 -20.34 -4.89 -3.34
N HIS A 134 -19.64 -4.31 -2.35
CA HIS A 134 -18.61 -3.29 -2.57
C HIS A 134 -17.36 -3.84 -3.27
N ALA A 135 -16.88 -5.00 -2.84
CA ALA A 135 -15.74 -5.68 -3.46
C ALA A 135 -16.07 -6.26 -4.85
N GLY A 136 -17.36 -6.38 -5.18
CA GLY A 136 -17.79 -6.97 -6.45
C GLY A 136 -17.43 -8.45 -6.55
N ILE A 137 -17.64 -9.20 -5.47
CA ILE A 137 -17.39 -10.64 -5.43
C ILE A 137 -18.48 -11.36 -6.23
N THR A 138 -18.03 -12.17 -7.19
CA THR A 138 -18.93 -12.98 -8.02
C THR A 138 -18.87 -14.46 -7.61
N PRO A 139 -19.93 -15.25 -7.87
CA PRO A 139 -19.92 -16.69 -7.58
C PRO A 139 -18.79 -17.44 -8.27
N GLU A 140 -18.40 -17.00 -9.48
CA GLU A 140 -17.28 -17.54 -10.23
C GLU A 140 -15.95 -17.31 -9.50
N TYR A 141 -15.76 -16.14 -8.89
CA TYR A 141 -14.57 -15.83 -8.10
C TYR A 141 -14.49 -16.73 -6.87
N VAL A 142 -15.57 -16.82 -6.09
CA VAL A 142 -15.64 -17.70 -4.91
C VAL A 142 -15.36 -19.15 -5.28
N LYS A 143 -15.97 -19.64 -6.36
CA LYS A 143 -15.78 -21.00 -6.84
C LYS A 143 -14.34 -21.24 -7.30
N ALA A 144 -13.75 -20.31 -8.03
CA ALA A 144 -12.36 -20.41 -8.48
C ALA A 144 -11.39 -20.43 -7.29
N MET A 145 -11.64 -19.60 -6.27
CA MET A 145 -10.85 -19.62 -5.04
C MET A 145 -11.03 -20.93 -4.28
N THR A 146 -12.26 -21.41 -4.12
CA THR A 146 -12.55 -22.69 -3.44
C THR A 146 -11.91 -23.88 -4.14
N ASP A 147 -11.96 -23.92 -5.48
CA ASP A 147 -11.31 -24.95 -6.30
C ASP A 147 -9.79 -24.91 -6.16
N ARG A 148 -9.22 -23.70 -6.15
CA ARG A 148 -7.77 -23.48 -6.05
C ARG A 148 -7.20 -23.92 -4.70
N PHE A 149 -7.86 -23.56 -3.61
CA PHE A 149 -7.39 -23.85 -2.25
C PHE A 149 -7.95 -25.17 -1.69
N GLY A 150 -8.87 -25.82 -2.40
CA GLY A 150 -9.52 -27.06 -1.95
C GLY A 150 -10.38 -26.88 -0.69
N ARG A 151 -10.64 -25.65 -0.27
CA ARG A 151 -11.42 -25.28 0.92
C ARG A 151 -12.19 -23.99 0.69
N SER A 152 -13.32 -23.84 1.38
CA SER A 152 -14.01 -22.55 1.42
C SER A 152 -13.21 -21.56 2.26
N LEU A 153 -12.92 -20.38 1.69
CA LEU A 153 -12.28 -19.27 2.38
C LEU A 153 -13.33 -18.46 3.15
N PRO A 154 -13.01 -17.82 4.27
CA PRO A 154 -13.93 -16.92 4.94
C PRO A 154 -14.27 -15.70 4.06
N ALA A 155 -15.43 -15.10 4.32
CA ALA A 155 -15.96 -13.96 3.57
C ALA A 155 -14.98 -12.78 3.54
N ASP A 156 -14.53 -12.31 4.70
CA ASP A 156 -13.50 -11.26 4.84
C ASP A 156 -12.29 -11.49 3.97
N GLN A 157 -11.73 -12.70 4.02
CA GLN A 157 -10.50 -12.99 3.29
C GLN A 157 -10.70 -12.91 1.78
N LEU A 158 -11.87 -13.29 1.25
CA LEU A 158 -12.18 -13.12 -0.17
C LEU A 158 -12.29 -11.65 -0.57
N VAL A 159 -12.86 -10.83 0.32
CA VAL A 159 -12.99 -9.37 0.17
C VAL A 159 -11.61 -8.73 0.15
N ASP A 160 -10.76 -9.06 1.12
CA ASP A 160 -9.38 -8.57 1.19
C ASP A 160 -8.56 -8.95 -0.04
N MET A 161 -8.65 -10.22 -0.47
CA MET A 161 -8.02 -10.70 -1.69
C MET A 161 -8.48 -9.88 -2.90
N LYS A 162 -9.78 -9.60 -2.99
CA LYS A 162 -10.36 -8.84 -4.10
C LYS A 162 -9.90 -7.38 -4.09
N HIS A 163 -9.85 -6.74 -2.92
CA HIS A 163 -9.36 -5.37 -2.75
C HIS A 163 -7.88 -5.23 -3.11
N LEU A 164 -7.06 -6.22 -2.79
CA LEU A 164 -5.64 -6.25 -3.17
C LEU A 164 -5.40 -6.67 -4.62
N GLY A 165 -6.46 -7.00 -5.37
CA GLY A 165 -6.36 -7.39 -6.77
C GLY A 165 -5.80 -8.80 -6.97
N VAL A 166 -5.99 -9.68 -6.00
CA VAL A 166 -5.71 -11.11 -6.14
C VAL A 166 -6.77 -11.71 -7.06
N THR A 167 -6.37 -12.17 -8.24
CA THR A 167 -7.25 -12.80 -9.21
C THR A 167 -6.96 -14.29 -9.30
N PRO A 168 -7.94 -15.13 -9.71
CA PRO A 168 -7.68 -16.55 -9.95
C PRO A 168 -6.61 -16.77 -11.02
N GLU A 169 -6.49 -15.85 -11.99
CA GLU A 169 -5.41 -15.88 -12.98
C GLU A 169 -4.04 -15.65 -12.35
N TRP A 170 -3.90 -14.64 -11.48
CA TRP A 170 -2.66 -14.40 -10.73
C TRP A 170 -2.30 -15.60 -9.84
N LEU A 171 -3.27 -16.20 -9.15
CA LEU A 171 -3.04 -17.43 -8.38
C LEU A 171 -2.58 -18.60 -9.25
N GLY A 172 -3.10 -18.73 -10.47
CA GLY A 172 -2.64 -19.72 -11.44
C GLY A 172 -1.19 -19.48 -11.87
N GLN A 173 -0.78 -18.21 -12.04
CA GLN A 173 0.60 -17.85 -12.33
C GLN A 173 1.53 -18.15 -11.14
N MET A 174 1.12 -17.80 -9.92
CA MET A 174 1.84 -18.14 -8.69
C MET A 174 2.00 -19.66 -8.54
N ALA A 175 0.95 -20.42 -8.87
CA ALA A 175 0.99 -21.88 -8.90
C ALA A 175 2.03 -22.43 -9.87
N ALA A 176 2.06 -21.90 -11.09
CA ALA A 176 3.00 -22.30 -12.14
C ALA A 176 4.46 -21.96 -11.78
N LEU A 177 4.66 -20.94 -10.94
CA LEU A 177 5.94 -20.56 -10.39
C LEU A 177 6.40 -21.44 -9.22
N GLY A 178 5.53 -22.31 -8.70
CA GLY A 178 5.84 -23.23 -7.61
C GLY A 178 5.20 -22.86 -6.27
N PHE A 179 4.54 -21.70 -6.17
CA PHE A 179 3.85 -21.20 -4.98
C PHE A 179 2.42 -21.75 -4.86
N ALA A 180 2.20 -22.97 -5.35
CA ALA A 180 0.87 -23.56 -5.38
C ALA A 180 0.36 -23.99 -4.00
N LYS A 181 1.27 -24.15 -3.04
CA LYS A 181 1.01 -24.66 -1.68
C LYS A 181 1.01 -23.56 -0.62
N GLU A 182 1.24 -22.31 -1.02
CA GLU A 182 1.29 -21.19 -0.08
C GLU A 182 -0.11 -20.90 0.45
N ASP A 183 -0.17 -20.49 1.72
CA ASP A 183 -1.41 -20.12 2.34
C ASP A 183 -1.99 -18.85 1.70
N PRO A 184 -3.33 -18.74 1.65
CA PRO A 184 -4.00 -17.58 1.06
C PRO A 184 -3.64 -16.26 1.75
N GLU A 185 -3.32 -16.28 3.04
CA GLU A 185 -2.83 -15.12 3.80
C GLU A 185 -1.43 -14.68 3.36
N ASP A 186 -0.52 -15.63 3.13
CA ASP A 186 0.83 -15.31 2.65
C ASP A 186 0.79 -14.73 1.23
N LEU A 187 -0.07 -15.30 0.37
CA LEU A 187 -0.30 -14.78 -0.98
C LEU A 187 -0.91 -13.37 -0.95
N LEU A 188 -1.80 -13.11 -0.01
CA LEU A 188 -2.36 -11.78 0.22
C LEU A 188 -1.26 -10.78 0.60
N GLY A 189 -0.38 -11.14 1.55
CA GLY A 189 0.76 -10.33 1.95
C GLY A 189 1.74 -10.08 0.80
N ALA A 190 1.99 -11.10 -0.02
CA ALA A 190 2.81 -10.95 -1.21
C ALA A 190 2.20 -9.94 -2.21
N LYS A 191 0.89 -10.03 -2.44
CA LYS A 191 0.19 -9.08 -3.32
C LYS A 191 0.20 -7.65 -2.75
N ALA A 192 0.08 -7.49 -1.43
CA ALA A 192 0.18 -6.19 -0.76
C ALA A 192 1.56 -5.55 -0.96
N LEU A 193 2.62 -6.34 -1.06
CA LEU A 193 3.98 -5.88 -1.41
C LEU A 193 4.22 -5.75 -2.91
N ASN A 194 3.17 -5.91 -3.73
CA ASN A 194 3.26 -5.81 -5.18
C ASN A 194 4.22 -6.87 -5.76
N ILE A 195 4.15 -8.09 -5.22
CA ILE A 195 4.82 -9.27 -5.76
C ILE A 195 3.91 -9.87 -6.82
N ASP A 196 4.33 -9.74 -8.08
CA ASP A 196 3.61 -10.23 -9.23
C ASP A 196 4.39 -11.34 -9.94
N ALA A 197 3.66 -12.20 -10.66
CA ALA A 197 4.27 -13.30 -11.39
C ALA A 197 5.31 -12.82 -12.43
N ALA A 198 5.17 -11.62 -12.98
CA ALA A 198 6.15 -11.04 -13.88
C ALA A 198 7.51 -10.82 -13.19
N TRP A 199 7.51 -10.27 -11.98
CA TRP A 199 8.72 -10.04 -11.19
C TRP A 199 9.36 -11.36 -10.74
N LEU A 200 8.55 -12.33 -10.32
CA LEU A 200 9.03 -13.67 -9.97
C LEU A 200 9.63 -14.42 -11.18
N ASN A 201 9.08 -14.22 -12.39
CA ASN A 201 9.68 -14.76 -13.61
C ASN A 201 11.03 -14.09 -13.94
N ASP A 202 11.16 -12.78 -13.72
CA ASP A 202 12.42 -12.06 -13.91
C ASP A 202 13.49 -12.56 -12.92
N LEU A 203 13.12 -12.79 -11.65
CA LEU A 203 13.96 -13.46 -10.65
C LEU A 203 14.39 -14.86 -11.10
N LYS A 204 13.45 -15.66 -11.59
CA LYS A 204 13.73 -17.00 -12.12
C LYS A 204 14.68 -16.96 -13.31
N ALA A 205 14.53 -15.98 -14.21
CA ALA A 205 15.42 -15.75 -15.34
C ALA A 205 16.82 -15.30 -14.90
N ALA A 206 16.92 -14.54 -13.81
CA ALA A 206 18.17 -14.16 -13.17
C ALA A 206 18.87 -15.32 -12.42
N GLY A 207 18.24 -16.50 -12.35
CA GLY A 207 18.79 -17.71 -11.73
C GLY A 207 18.16 -18.06 -10.37
N PHE A 208 17.24 -17.24 -9.87
CA PHE A 208 16.56 -17.41 -8.58
C PHE A 208 15.23 -18.14 -8.74
N GLY A 209 15.27 -19.38 -9.24
CA GLY A 209 14.06 -20.14 -9.55
C GLY A 209 13.47 -20.97 -8.39
N ASN A 210 14.21 -21.15 -7.30
CA ASN A 210 13.84 -22.03 -6.18
C ASN A 210 13.75 -21.23 -4.87
N LEU A 211 13.00 -20.13 -4.93
CA LEU A 211 12.77 -19.21 -3.81
C LEU A 211 11.52 -19.62 -3.05
N LYS A 212 11.53 -19.43 -1.73
CA LYS A 212 10.31 -19.41 -0.92
C LYS A 212 9.61 -18.06 -1.03
N LEU A 213 8.32 -18.01 -0.70
CA LEU A 213 7.56 -16.76 -0.74
C LEU A 213 8.12 -15.75 0.26
N ASP A 214 8.56 -16.19 1.45
CA ASP A 214 9.24 -15.34 2.44
C ASP A 214 10.49 -14.64 1.88
N GLU A 215 11.31 -15.36 1.10
CA GLU A 215 12.51 -14.79 0.48
C GLU A 215 12.15 -13.75 -0.58
N ALA A 216 11.10 -14.00 -1.35
CA ALA A 216 10.55 -13.02 -2.29
C ALA A 216 10.01 -11.78 -1.57
N VAL A 217 9.32 -11.96 -0.44
CA VAL A 217 8.85 -10.88 0.43
C VAL A 217 10.02 -10.05 0.97
N GLU A 218 11.08 -10.69 1.46
CA GLU A 218 12.28 -10.01 1.95
C GLU A 218 12.96 -9.19 0.84
N LEU A 219 13.16 -9.78 -0.34
CA LEU A 219 13.73 -9.09 -1.49
C LEU A 219 12.91 -7.85 -1.88
N ARG A 220 11.59 -7.98 -1.87
CA ARG A 220 10.69 -6.87 -2.17
C ARG A 220 10.75 -5.78 -1.11
N ALA A 221 10.84 -6.15 0.17
CA ALA A 221 10.95 -5.21 1.28
C ALA A 221 12.25 -4.38 1.25
N VAL A 222 13.37 -4.96 0.80
CA VAL A 222 14.62 -4.22 0.60
C VAL A 222 14.63 -3.40 -0.71
N GLY A 223 13.60 -3.53 -1.53
CA GLY A 223 13.42 -2.78 -2.78
C GLY A 223 14.12 -3.40 -3.98
N VAL A 224 14.30 -4.72 -4.02
CA VAL A 224 14.71 -5.42 -5.24
C VAL A 224 13.52 -5.50 -6.20
N ASP A 225 13.64 -4.85 -7.35
CA ASP A 225 12.65 -4.86 -8.43
C ASP A 225 13.27 -5.36 -9.75
N SER A 226 12.45 -5.62 -10.78
CA SER A 226 12.93 -6.13 -12.07
C SER A 226 13.89 -5.18 -12.79
N SER A 227 13.79 -3.87 -12.54
CA SER A 227 14.73 -2.89 -13.10
C SER A 227 16.11 -3.09 -12.50
N TYR A 228 16.17 -3.24 -11.17
CA TYR A 228 17.42 -3.53 -10.46
C TYR A 228 18.07 -4.84 -10.93
N LEU A 229 17.29 -5.90 -11.14
CA LEU A 229 17.79 -7.18 -11.66
C LEU A 229 18.40 -7.04 -13.06
N ARG A 230 17.71 -6.34 -13.98
CA ARG A 230 18.23 -6.02 -15.33
C ARG A 230 19.49 -5.16 -15.28
N GLU A 231 19.53 -4.21 -14.37
CA GLU A 231 20.65 -3.30 -14.18
C GLU A 231 21.90 -4.04 -13.72
N LEU A 232 21.76 -4.96 -12.77
CA LEU A 232 22.82 -5.87 -12.33
C LEU A 232 23.32 -6.74 -13.48
N GLU A 233 22.41 -7.35 -14.24
CA GLU A 233 22.77 -8.16 -15.41
C GLU A 233 23.53 -7.34 -16.46
N ALA A 234 23.06 -6.13 -16.76
CA ALA A 234 23.71 -5.22 -17.71
C ALA A 234 25.09 -4.74 -17.23
N ALA A 235 25.32 -4.71 -15.92
CA ALA A 235 26.61 -4.43 -15.31
C ALA A 235 27.51 -5.68 -15.20
N GLY A 236 27.05 -6.84 -15.68
CA GLY A 236 27.77 -8.11 -15.62
C GLY A 236 27.86 -8.71 -14.22
N VAL A 237 27.09 -8.20 -13.26
CA VAL A 237 27.02 -8.73 -11.89
C VAL A 237 25.81 -9.65 -11.80
N LYS A 238 26.08 -10.96 -11.65
CA LYS A 238 25.04 -11.96 -11.40
C LYS A 238 25.21 -12.48 -9.97
N PRO A 239 24.38 -12.03 -9.02
CA PRO A 239 24.45 -12.54 -7.67
C PRO A 239 24.11 -14.03 -7.64
N ALA A 240 24.82 -14.80 -6.82
CA ALA A 240 24.63 -16.26 -6.76
C ALA A 240 23.53 -16.69 -5.78
N THR A 241 23.22 -15.86 -4.79
CA THR A 241 22.25 -16.14 -3.70
C THR A 241 21.37 -14.93 -3.38
N VAL A 242 20.22 -15.20 -2.77
CA VAL A 242 19.28 -14.16 -2.27
C VAL A 242 19.97 -13.23 -1.28
N ASP A 243 20.71 -13.80 -0.33
CA ASP A 243 21.56 -13.07 0.62
C ASP A 243 22.46 -12.03 -0.06
N GLU A 244 23.05 -12.38 -1.19
CA GLU A 244 23.94 -11.48 -1.93
C GLU A 244 23.17 -10.33 -2.58
N LEU A 245 22.00 -10.59 -3.15
CA LEU A 245 21.08 -9.53 -3.63
C LEU A 245 20.70 -8.57 -2.50
N VAL A 246 20.32 -9.10 -1.35
CA VAL A 246 19.94 -8.32 -0.17
C VAL A 246 21.10 -7.45 0.31
N ARG A 247 22.32 -8.00 0.37
CA ARG A 247 23.53 -7.26 0.75
C ARG A 247 23.89 -6.18 -0.24
N LEU A 248 23.81 -6.46 -1.55
CA LEU A 248 24.05 -5.46 -2.60
C LEU A 248 23.07 -4.30 -2.46
N ARG A 249 21.78 -4.61 -2.29
CA ARG A 249 20.74 -3.60 -2.15
C ARG A 249 20.88 -2.78 -0.87
N THR A 250 21.07 -3.44 0.27
CA THR A 250 21.26 -2.79 1.58
C THR A 250 22.55 -1.99 1.63
N GLY A 251 23.59 -2.45 0.92
CA GLY A 251 24.86 -1.73 0.77
C GLY A 251 24.81 -0.53 -0.17
N GLY A 252 23.66 -0.24 -0.78
CA GLY A 252 23.52 0.85 -1.75
C GLY A 252 24.32 0.61 -3.03
N VAL A 253 24.53 -0.65 -3.41
CA VAL A 253 25.23 -1.02 -4.63
C VAL A 253 24.23 -1.05 -5.78
N ASP A 254 24.19 0.03 -6.55
CA ASP A 254 23.44 0.17 -7.79
C ASP A 254 24.32 -0.05 -9.04
N ALA A 255 23.68 -0.22 -10.20
CA ALA A 255 24.42 -0.44 -11.45
C ALA A 255 25.29 0.76 -11.86
N GLU A 256 24.96 1.97 -11.43
CA GLU A 256 25.82 3.13 -11.66
C GLU A 256 27.13 3.00 -10.87
N PHE A 257 27.05 2.65 -9.59
CA PHE A 257 28.21 2.35 -8.76
C PHE A 257 29.07 1.24 -9.37
N ILE A 258 28.46 0.13 -9.79
CA ILE A 258 29.18 -0.99 -10.42
C ILE A 258 29.89 -0.52 -11.71
N ARG A 259 29.19 0.19 -12.61
CA ARG A 259 29.76 0.72 -13.86
C ARG A 259 30.90 1.70 -13.61
N ARG A 260 30.79 2.53 -12.57
CA ARG A 260 31.83 3.48 -12.17
C ARG A 260 33.08 2.78 -11.64
N MET A 261 32.92 1.68 -10.92
CA MET A 261 34.03 0.88 -10.40
C MET A 261 34.69 0.00 -11.48
N GLN A 262 33.93 -0.45 -12.48
CA GLN A 262 34.45 -1.25 -13.60
C GLN A 262 35.09 -0.42 -14.72
N LYS A 263 34.85 0.90 -14.77
CA LYS A 263 35.55 1.77 -15.73
C LYS A 263 37.05 1.77 -15.41
N PRO A 264 37.93 1.38 -16.35
CA PRO A 264 39.36 1.46 -16.13
C PRO A 264 39.73 2.93 -15.89
N ARG A 265 40.46 3.20 -14.80
CA ARG A 265 41.07 4.51 -14.58
C ARG A 265 42.04 4.74 -15.74
N LYS A 266 41.68 5.65 -16.64
CA LYS A 266 42.59 6.17 -17.67
C LYS A 266 43.62 7.09 -17.05
#